data_AF-A0A0N0U752-F1
#
_entry.id   AF-A0A0N0U752-F1
#
_cell.length_a   1.000
_cell.length_b   1.000
_cell.length_c   1.000
_cell.angle_alpha   90.00
_cell.angle_beta   90.00
_cell.angle_gamma   90.00
#
_symmetry.space_group_name_H-M   'P 1'
#
loop_
_entity.id
_entity.type
_entity.pdbx_description
1 polymer ?
#
loop_
_entity_poly.entity_id
_entity_poly.type
_entity_poly.pdbx_seq_one_letter_code
_entity_poly.pdbx_strand_id
1 'polypeptide(L)'
;MLFLRLVPAMNEVENHLSPSGDIKVMDEEGDVRLTLESVRELITKDEPNVQITSLEEELGSGRGDNYTSMLYRIRAKGRKQIKNREWVNYERAIIYKVLPRSREHREAFKSELLFQNEVAFYTHVWPALNELQTNGREVFSGVAKIYTARIDLIAMEDLRERGFKMADRRKGLQLEHLKRALKALAGFHALSLTLRETRQVK
;
A
#
# COMPACT_ATOMS: atom_id res chain seq x y z
N MET A 1 -4.68 17.11 4.57
CA MET A 1 -5.72 17.18 5.62
C MET A 1 -6.29 15.77 5.77
N LEU A 2 -6.19 15.01 6.86
CA LEU A 2 -5.61 15.15 8.19
C LEU A 2 -4.48 14.13 8.33
N PHE A 3 -3.25 14.59 8.59
CA PHE A 3 -2.33 13.86 9.46
C PHE A 3 -1.91 14.89 10.49
N LEU A 4 -2.31 14.68 11.74
CA LEU A 4 -1.93 15.54 12.84
C LEU A 4 -0.41 15.65 12.88
N ARG A 5 0.07 16.89 12.95
CA ARG A 5 1.34 17.22 13.61
C ARG A 5 1.38 16.49 14.94
N LEU A 6 2.37 15.62 15.13
CA LEU A 6 3.08 15.33 16.38
C LEU A 6 4.20 14.33 16.04
N VAL A 7 5.37 14.86 15.68
CA VAL A 7 6.63 14.12 15.73
C VAL A 7 7.47 14.82 16.79
N PRO A 8 7.79 14.18 17.93
CA PRO A 8 8.87 14.66 18.79
C PRO A 8 10.19 14.42 18.05
N ALA A 9 11.14 15.33 18.22
CA ALA A 9 12.50 15.18 17.70
C ALA A 9 13.08 13.83 18.16
N MET A 10 13.25 12.88 17.25
CA MET A 10 14.07 11.70 17.48
C MET A 10 15.50 12.07 17.11
N ASN A 11 16.33 12.12 18.14
CA ASN A 11 17.77 12.26 18.04
C ASN A 11 18.35 11.18 17.13
N GLU A 12 19.44 11.58 16.47
CA GLU A 12 20.34 10.75 15.69
C GLU A 12 20.62 9.43 16.39
N VAL A 13 20.27 8.31 15.75
CA VAL A 13 20.82 7.00 16.07
C VAL A 13 21.67 6.61 14.88
N GLU A 14 22.96 6.51 15.15
CA GLU A 14 24.03 6.20 14.21
C GLU A 14 23.80 4.90 13.43
N ASN A 15 24.29 4.93 12.21
CA ASN A 15 24.42 3.83 11.27
C ASN A 15 24.97 2.55 11.91
N HIS A 16 24.24 1.45 11.78
CA HIS A 16 24.82 0.13 11.46
C HIS A 16 23.77 -0.76 10.79
N LEU A 17 23.68 -0.65 9.46
CA LEU A 17 23.02 -1.66 8.62
C LEU A 17 24.11 -2.46 7.92
N SER A 18 24.29 -3.71 8.36
CA SER A 18 25.00 -4.75 7.63
C SER A 18 24.22 -5.11 6.35
N PRO A 19 24.90 -5.47 5.24
CA PRO A 19 24.26 -5.61 3.94
C PRO A 19 23.62 -7.00 3.80
N SER A 20 22.31 -7.10 4.01
CA SER A 20 21.53 -8.22 3.46
C SER A 20 21.01 -7.80 2.08
N GLY A 21 21.51 -8.47 1.04
CA GLY A 21 21.25 -8.15 -0.35
C GLY A 21 19.79 -8.29 -0.73
N ASP A 22 19.18 -7.17 -1.10
CA ASP A 22 17.99 -7.13 -1.94
C ASP A 22 18.39 -6.59 -3.32
N ILE A 23 18.20 -7.42 -4.33
CA ILE A 23 18.58 -7.14 -5.71
C ILE A 23 17.70 -5.99 -6.24
N LYS A 24 18.28 -4.81 -6.39
CA LYS A 24 17.70 -3.69 -7.14
C LYS A 24 17.71 -4.05 -8.62
N VAL A 25 16.56 -4.36 -9.19
CA VAL A 25 16.42 -4.48 -10.65
C VAL A 25 15.85 -3.17 -11.17
N MET A 26 16.73 -2.38 -11.77
CA MET A 26 16.41 -1.17 -12.52
C MET A 26 16.09 -1.59 -13.96
N ASP A 27 15.07 -1.02 -14.60
CA ASP A 27 14.89 -1.20 -16.04
C ASP A 27 16.01 -0.51 -16.84
N GLU A 28 16.03 -0.67 -18.17
CA GLU A 28 17.04 -0.07 -19.06
C GLU A 28 17.08 1.48 -18.97
N GLU A 29 16.09 2.11 -18.32
CA GLU A 29 15.96 3.55 -18.11
C GLU A 29 16.26 3.99 -16.67
N GLY A 30 16.45 3.07 -15.73
CA GLY A 30 16.78 3.34 -14.33
C GLY A 30 15.59 3.42 -13.37
N ASP A 31 14.39 3.01 -13.79
CA ASP A 31 13.19 3.12 -12.97
C ASP A 31 12.91 1.92 -12.08
N VAL A 32 12.33 2.24 -10.93
CA VAL A 32 11.80 1.25 -10.00
C VAL A 32 10.45 0.78 -10.53
N ARG A 33 10.35 -0.51 -10.87
CA ARG A 33 9.15 -1.15 -11.43
C ARG A 33 8.91 -2.51 -10.77
N LEU A 34 7.65 -2.96 -10.78
CA LEU A 34 7.34 -4.34 -10.44
C LEU A 34 7.61 -5.24 -11.66
N THR A 35 8.58 -6.14 -11.52
CA THR A 35 8.89 -7.13 -12.57
C THR A 35 7.96 -8.36 -12.48
N LEU A 36 7.93 -9.18 -13.54
CA LEU A 36 7.19 -10.46 -13.54
C LEU A 36 7.61 -11.37 -12.38
N GLU A 37 8.91 -11.47 -12.09
CA GLU A 37 9.40 -12.30 -10.99
C GLU A 37 9.00 -11.74 -9.63
N SER A 38 9.15 -10.43 -9.41
CA SER A 38 8.69 -9.81 -8.17
C SER A 38 7.18 -10.03 -7.95
N VAL A 39 6.36 -9.90 -8.99
CA VAL A 39 4.91 -10.14 -8.88
C VAL A 39 4.61 -11.62 -8.61
N ARG A 40 5.36 -12.56 -9.19
CA ARG A 40 5.25 -13.99 -8.86
C ARG A 40 5.54 -14.24 -7.40
N GLU A 41 6.64 -13.72 -6.88
CA GLU A 41 7.02 -13.86 -5.47
C GLU A 41 5.94 -13.30 -4.54
N LEU A 42 5.46 -12.07 -4.82
CA LEU A 42 4.41 -11.43 -4.03
C LEU A 42 3.11 -12.23 -4.01
N ILE A 43 2.66 -12.78 -5.15
CA ILE A 43 1.41 -13.53 -5.23
C ILE A 43 1.57 -14.93 -4.61
N THR A 44 2.65 -15.64 -4.92
CA THR A 44 2.87 -17.02 -4.44
C THR A 44 3.09 -17.12 -2.94
N LYS A 45 3.53 -16.05 -2.29
CA LYS A 45 3.58 -15.95 -0.82
C LYS A 45 2.23 -16.23 -0.15
N ASP A 46 1.14 -15.76 -0.77
CA ASP A 46 -0.22 -15.93 -0.24
C ASP A 46 -1.02 -17.01 -0.98
N GLU A 47 -0.72 -17.22 -2.26
CA GLU A 47 -1.42 -18.16 -3.15
C GLU A 47 -0.39 -19.08 -3.84
N PRO A 48 0.22 -20.04 -3.12
CA PRO A 48 1.32 -20.87 -3.63
C PRO A 48 0.93 -21.78 -4.81
N ASN A 49 -0.37 -21.95 -5.05
CA ASN A 49 -0.93 -22.70 -6.16
C ASN A 49 -1.18 -21.86 -7.43
N VAL A 50 -0.70 -20.61 -7.46
CA VAL A 50 -0.82 -19.71 -8.61
C VAL A 50 0.47 -19.68 -9.41
N GLN A 51 0.35 -19.67 -10.74
CA GLN A 51 1.45 -19.46 -11.67
C GLN A 51 1.12 -18.27 -12.57
N ILE A 52 1.88 -17.19 -12.44
CA ILE A 52 1.74 -15.98 -13.27
C ILE A 52 2.59 -16.15 -14.53
N THR A 53 1.99 -15.87 -15.68
CA THR A 53 2.62 -16.03 -17.00
C THR A 53 2.91 -14.70 -17.67
N SER A 54 2.13 -13.66 -17.41
CA SER A 54 2.32 -12.33 -18.01
C SER A 54 1.78 -11.21 -17.14
N LEU A 55 2.29 -10.01 -17.37
CA LEU A 55 1.83 -8.77 -16.76
C LEU A 55 1.39 -7.80 -17.87
N GLU A 56 0.30 -7.09 -17.63
CA GLU A 56 -0.07 -5.89 -18.39
C GLU A 56 -0.02 -4.69 -17.45
N GLU A 57 0.78 -3.68 -17.79
CA GLU A 57 0.91 -2.47 -16.99
C GLU A 57 0.22 -1.28 -17.66
N GLU A 58 -0.48 -0.48 -16.85
CA GLU A 58 -1.03 0.81 -17.25
C GLU A 58 -0.86 1.84 -16.13
N LEU A 59 -1.09 3.12 -16.44
CA LEU A 59 -1.15 4.15 -15.40
C LEU A 59 -2.33 3.87 -14.45
N GLY A 60 -2.05 3.93 -13.15
CA GLY A 60 -3.02 3.65 -12.10
C GLY A 60 -4.07 4.76 -11.93
N SER A 61 -3.75 5.98 -12.36
CA SER A 61 -4.56 7.19 -12.21
C SER A 61 -4.69 7.99 -13.50
N GLY A 62 -5.62 8.95 -13.52
CA GLY A 62 -5.74 9.92 -14.60
C GLY A 62 -4.62 10.97 -14.59
N ARG A 63 -4.56 11.79 -15.64
CA ARG A 63 -3.66 12.95 -15.71
C ARG A 63 -4.00 13.93 -14.59
N GLY A 64 -2.99 14.35 -13.84
CA GLY A 64 -3.13 15.36 -12.78
C GLY A 64 -3.63 14.81 -11.43
N ASP A 65 -3.66 13.50 -11.23
CA ASP A 65 -4.01 12.88 -9.94
C ASP A 65 -2.77 12.49 -9.10
N ASN A 66 -1.57 12.47 -9.71
CA ASN A 66 -0.32 11.97 -9.15
C ASN A 66 0.64 13.11 -8.74
N TYR A 67 0.30 13.83 -7.66
CA TYR A 67 1.11 14.97 -7.20
C TYR A 67 2.35 14.56 -6.41
N THR A 68 2.30 13.46 -5.66
CA THR A 68 3.35 13.11 -4.68
C THR A 68 4.09 11.83 -5.06
N SER A 69 3.49 10.98 -5.90
CA SER A 69 4.00 9.67 -6.32
C SER A 69 3.43 9.31 -7.68
N MET A 70 4.14 8.46 -8.42
CA MET A 70 3.61 7.82 -9.63
C MET A 70 2.83 6.57 -9.26
N LEU A 71 1.63 6.43 -9.81
CA LEU A 71 0.75 5.28 -9.58
C LEU A 71 0.64 4.44 -10.86
N TYR A 72 0.88 3.15 -10.72
CA TYR A 72 0.77 2.18 -11.80
C TYR A 72 -0.17 1.06 -11.39
N ARG A 73 -0.74 0.40 -12.40
CA ARG A 73 -1.59 -0.75 -12.26
C ARG A 73 -1.05 -1.89 -13.10
N ILE A 74 -0.93 -3.05 -12.48
CA ILE A 74 -0.57 -4.30 -13.14
C ILE A 74 -1.78 -5.23 -13.11
N ARG A 75 -2.10 -5.82 -14.26
CA ARG A 75 -2.93 -7.02 -14.37
C ARG A 75 -2.01 -8.22 -14.52
N ALA A 76 -1.89 -9.01 -13.46
CA ALA A 76 -1.13 -10.25 -13.47
C ALA A 76 -2.03 -11.38 -13.98
N LYS A 77 -1.68 -12.00 -15.10
CA LYS A 77 -2.42 -13.09 -15.72
C LYS A 77 -1.68 -14.40 -15.59
N GLY A 78 -2.42 -15.48 -15.42
CA GLY A 78 -1.86 -16.80 -15.26
C GLY A 78 -2.90 -17.88 -15.02
N ARG A 79 -2.53 -18.86 -14.22
CA ARG A 79 -3.39 -19.99 -13.87
C ARG A 79 -3.28 -20.33 -12.39
N LYS A 80 -4.37 -20.84 -11.82
CA LYS A 80 -4.44 -21.29 -10.43
C LYS A 80 -4.86 -22.75 -10.38
N GLN A 81 -4.13 -23.55 -9.60
CA GLN A 81 -4.48 -24.95 -9.40
C GLN A 81 -5.57 -25.06 -8.34
N ILE A 82 -6.71 -25.64 -8.69
CA ILE A 82 -7.81 -25.88 -7.75
C ILE A 82 -7.72 -27.28 -7.12
N LYS A 83 -8.58 -27.58 -6.14
CA LYS A 83 -8.53 -28.81 -5.33
C LYS A 83 -8.47 -30.12 -6.15
N ASN A 84 -9.03 -30.12 -7.36
CA ASN A 84 -9.06 -31.29 -8.24
C ASN A 84 -7.81 -31.41 -9.14
N ARG A 85 -6.73 -30.68 -8.84
CA ARG A 85 -5.50 -30.55 -9.67
C ARG A 85 -5.71 -29.94 -11.06
N GLU A 86 -6.93 -29.51 -11.36
CA GLU A 86 -7.26 -28.73 -12.54
C GLU A 86 -6.66 -27.31 -12.46
N TRP A 87 -6.31 -26.75 -13.61
CA TRP A 87 -5.83 -25.39 -13.74
C TRP A 87 -6.94 -24.51 -14.33
N VAL A 88 -7.29 -23.45 -13.61
CA VAL A 88 -8.23 -22.43 -14.10
C VAL A 88 -7.50 -21.13 -14.40
N ASN A 89 -8.05 -20.32 -15.30
CA ASN A 89 -7.54 -18.99 -15.57
C ASN A 89 -7.54 -18.14 -14.28
N TYR A 90 -6.47 -17.37 -14.12
CA TYR A 90 -6.27 -16.51 -12.97
C TYR A 90 -5.89 -15.11 -13.45
N GLU A 91 -6.52 -14.10 -12.84
CA GLU A 91 -6.15 -12.70 -13.00
C GLU A 91 -6.14 -12.03 -11.61
N ARG A 92 -5.18 -11.13 -11.40
CA ARG A 92 -5.09 -10.29 -10.21
C ARG A 92 -4.62 -8.90 -10.58
N ALA A 93 -5.39 -7.89 -10.18
CA ALA A 93 -4.97 -6.50 -10.31
C ALA A 93 -4.21 -6.02 -9.06
N ILE A 94 -3.04 -5.43 -9.29
CA ILE A 94 -2.18 -4.83 -8.27
C ILE A 94 -2.00 -3.35 -8.62
N ILE A 95 -2.11 -2.49 -7.62
CA ILE A 95 -1.70 -1.10 -7.70
C ILE A 95 -0.34 -0.97 -7.04
N TYR A 96 0.60 -0.28 -7.67
CA TYR A 96 1.85 0.07 -7.01
C TYR A 96 2.21 1.54 -7.20
N LYS A 97 2.90 2.08 -6.18
CA LYS A 97 3.38 3.45 -6.10
C LYS A 97 4.89 3.47 -6.11
N VAL A 98 5.45 4.45 -6.81
CA VAL A 98 6.88 4.78 -6.78
C VAL A 98 7.07 6.29 -6.72
N LEU A 99 8.27 6.73 -6.35
CA LEU A 99 8.62 8.14 -6.35
C LEU A 99 8.63 8.72 -7.78
N PRO A 100 8.22 9.98 -7.99
CA PRO A 100 8.37 10.64 -9.29
C PRO A 100 9.84 10.71 -9.74
N ARG A 101 10.10 10.58 -11.04
CA ARG A 101 11.47 10.63 -11.60
C ARG A 101 12.15 11.98 -11.38
N SER A 102 11.43 13.09 -11.58
CA SER A 102 11.98 14.44 -11.43
C SER A 102 12.26 14.76 -9.97
N ARG A 103 13.52 15.10 -9.67
CA ARG A 103 13.94 15.51 -8.34
C ARG A 103 13.29 16.83 -7.94
N GLU A 104 13.16 17.77 -8.86
CA GLU A 104 12.53 19.07 -8.66
C GLU A 104 11.06 18.90 -8.24
N HIS A 105 10.35 17.97 -8.90
CA HIS A 105 8.99 17.58 -8.52
C HIS A 105 8.98 17.01 -7.11
N ARG A 106 9.89 16.08 -6.80
CA ARG A 106 9.95 15.47 -5.48
C ARG A 106 10.20 16.49 -4.37
N GLU A 107 11.14 17.41 -4.57
CA GLU A 107 11.45 18.49 -3.64
C GLU A 107 10.26 19.45 -3.46
N ALA A 108 9.60 19.84 -4.56
CA ALA A 108 8.45 20.75 -4.52
C ALA A 108 7.28 20.19 -3.71
N PHE A 109 7.05 18.86 -3.77
CA PHE A 109 5.94 18.20 -3.09
C PHE A 109 6.34 17.40 -1.83
N LYS A 110 7.62 17.45 -1.43
CA LYS A 110 8.19 16.65 -0.33
C LYS A 110 7.88 15.15 -0.48
N SER A 111 7.98 14.65 -1.71
CA SER A 111 7.58 13.30 -2.08
C SER A 111 8.28 12.23 -1.25
N GLU A 112 9.59 12.35 -1.01
CA GLU A 112 10.36 11.37 -0.24
C GLU A 112 9.82 11.22 1.18
N LEU A 113 9.61 12.34 1.89
CA LEU A 113 9.10 12.33 3.26
C LEU A 113 7.69 11.72 3.33
N LEU A 114 6.81 12.10 2.39
CA LEU A 114 5.45 11.56 2.34
C LEU A 114 5.44 10.06 2.04
N PHE A 115 6.29 9.63 1.11
CA PHE A 115 6.43 8.22 0.76
C PHE A 115 7.01 7.40 1.91
N GLN A 116 8.04 7.91 2.61
CA GLN A 116 8.61 7.28 3.80
C GLN A 116 7.57 7.13 4.93
N ASN A 117 6.74 8.15 5.15
CA ASN A 117 5.64 8.07 6.11
C ASN A 117 4.61 7.00 5.71
N GLU A 118 4.32 6.87 4.42
CA GLU A 118 3.41 5.83 3.91
C GLU A 118 3.99 4.43 4.09
N VAL A 119 5.28 4.24 3.82
CA VAL A 119 6.00 2.99 4.11
C VAL A 119 5.91 2.67 5.60
N ALA A 120 6.32 3.61 6.47
CA ALA A 120 6.27 3.42 7.92
C ALA A 120 4.86 3.12 8.44
N PHE A 121 3.84 3.73 7.82
CA PHE A 121 2.45 3.43 8.14
C PHE A 121 2.13 1.95 7.86
N TYR A 122 2.43 1.45 6.65
CA TYR A 122 2.11 0.07 6.29
C TYR A 122 3.01 -0.98 6.94
N THR A 123 4.26 -0.66 7.26
CA THR A 123 5.20 -1.62 7.87
C THR A 123 5.15 -1.65 9.39
N HIS A 124 4.73 -0.56 10.05
CA HIS A 124 4.78 -0.46 11.51
C HIS A 124 3.45 -0.05 12.14
N VAL A 125 2.82 1.01 11.64
CA VAL A 125 1.61 1.56 12.28
C VAL A 125 0.40 0.65 12.08
N TRP A 126 0.11 0.28 10.84
CA TRP A 126 -1.04 -0.55 10.51
C TRP A 126 -0.98 -1.94 11.18
N PRO A 127 0.14 -2.68 11.15
CA PRO A 127 0.25 -3.94 11.88
C PRO A 127 -0.09 -3.80 13.37
N ALA A 128 0.44 -2.76 14.04
CA ALA A 128 0.16 -2.51 15.44
C ALA A 128 -1.31 -2.15 15.71
N LEU A 129 -1.94 -1.35 14.84
CA LEU A 129 -3.37 -1.04 14.96
C LEU A 129 -4.24 -2.28 14.71
N ASN A 130 -3.84 -3.13 13.76
CA ASN A 130 -4.59 -4.33 13.41
C ASN A 130 -4.53 -5.40 14.53
N GLU A 131 -3.39 -5.50 15.22
CA GLU A 131 -3.22 -6.40 16.38
C GLU A 131 -4.21 -6.08 17.52
N LEU A 132 -4.48 -4.79 17.76
CA LEU A 132 -5.46 -4.37 18.77
C LEU A 132 -6.89 -4.86 18.48
N GLN A 133 -7.18 -5.25 17.24
CA GLN A 133 -8.50 -5.74 16.82
C GLN A 133 -8.61 -7.27 16.86
N THR A 134 -7.50 -8.00 17.03
CA THR A 134 -7.44 -9.46 16.82
C THR A 134 -8.19 -10.27 17.91
N ASN A 135 -8.33 -9.70 19.12
CA ASN A 135 -9.03 -10.32 20.25
C ASN A 135 -10.43 -9.72 20.52
N GLY A 136 -10.95 -8.92 19.60
CA GLY A 136 -12.18 -8.17 19.82
C GLY A 136 -12.99 -7.97 18.55
N ARG A 137 -13.77 -6.89 18.53
CA ARG A 137 -14.55 -6.49 17.36
C ARG A 137 -13.66 -5.71 16.41
N GLU A 138 -13.64 -6.09 15.14
CA GLU A 138 -13.06 -5.26 14.08
C GLU A 138 -13.86 -3.95 13.97
N VAL A 139 -13.21 -2.83 14.29
CA VAL A 139 -13.78 -1.47 14.25
C VAL A 139 -13.31 -0.68 13.03
N PHE A 140 -12.22 -1.11 12.39
CA PHE A 140 -11.70 -0.50 11.16
C PHE A 140 -11.02 -1.54 10.25
N SER A 141 -11.45 -1.55 9.00
CA SER A 141 -10.94 -2.40 7.91
C SER A 141 -10.74 -1.60 6.62
N GLY A 142 -10.33 -0.33 6.75
CA GLY A 142 -10.15 0.60 5.64
C GLY A 142 -8.81 0.52 4.92
N VAL A 143 -7.94 -0.44 5.27
CA VAL A 143 -6.63 -0.62 4.64
C VAL A 143 -6.72 -1.78 3.64
N ALA A 144 -6.31 -1.50 2.41
CA ALA A 144 -6.18 -2.49 1.35
C ALA A 144 -5.10 -3.51 1.73
N LYS A 145 -5.21 -4.75 1.23
CA LYS A 145 -4.12 -5.73 1.34
C LYS A 145 -2.83 -5.15 0.76
N ILE A 146 -1.78 -5.14 1.58
CA ILE A 146 -0.44 -4.69 1.19
C ILE A 146 0.39 -5.93 0.85
N TYR A 147 0.90 -5.99 -0.39
CA TYR A 147 1.81 -7.04 -0.81
C TYR A 147 3.24 -6.74 -0.38
N THR A 148 3.67 -5.49 -0.54
CA THR A 148 4.97 -5.01 -0.06
C THR A 148 4.95 -3.49 0.13
N ALA A 149 5.75 -3.01 1.07
CA ALA A 149 6.00 -1.58 1.28
C ALA A 149 7.49 -1.41 1.60
N ARG A 150 8.22 -0.77 0.69
CA ARG A 150 9.67 -0.52 0.75
C ARG A 150 9.94 0.95 0.46
N ILE A 151 11.16 1.40 0.74
CA ILE A 151 11.59 2.80 0.61
C ILE A 151 11.33 3.44 -0.77
N ASP A 152 11.25 2.62 -1.82
CA ASP A 152 11.13 3.03 -3.22
C ASP A 152 9.84 2.56 -3.90
N LEU A 153 9.12 1.62 -3.29
CA LEU A 153 7.96 0.96 -3.89
C LEU A 153 6.96 0.46 -2.85
N ILE A 154 5.68 0.75 -3.08
CA ILE A 154 4.57 0.18 -2.31
C ILE A 154 3.63 -0.52 -3.27
N ALA A 155 3.32 -1.80 -3.06
CA ALA A 155 2.38 -2.58 -3.85
C ALA A 155 1.21 -3.07 -3.00
N MET A 156 -0.01 -2.91 -3.50
CA MET A 156 -1.26 -3.21 -2.80
C MET A 156 -2.34 -3.73 -3.74
N GLU A 157 -3.38 -4.35 -3.18
CA GLU A 157 -4.54 -4.81 -3.96
C GLU A 157 -5.23 -3.64 -4.69
N ASP A 158 -5.72 -3.91 -5.89
CA ASP A 158 -6.63 -2.99 -6.55
C ASP A 158 -8.06 -3.15 -6.02
N LEU A 159 -8.50 -2.20 -5.18
CA LEU A 159 -9.84 -2.21 -4.59
C LEU A 159 -10.98 -2.19 -5.62
N ARG A 160 -10.72 -1.87 -6.90
CA ARG A 160 -11.75 -1.92 -7.93
C ARG A 160 -12.19 -3.35 -8.23
N GLU A 161 -11.35 -4.36 -7.98
CA GLU A 161 -11.75 -5.77 -8.02
C GLU A 161 -12.84 -6.09 -6.98
N ARG A 162 -12.86 -5.34 -5.88
CA ARG A 162 -13.88 -5.44 -4.81
C ARG A 162 -15.07 -4.49 -5.06
N GLY A 163 -15.15 -3.86 -6.24
CA GLY A 163 -16.23 -2.96 -6.62
C GLY A 163 -16.12 -1.52 -6.09
N PHE A 164 -15.00 -1.15 -5.46
CA PHE A 164 -14.79 0.23 -5.02
C PHE A 164 -14.58 1.16 -6.21
N LYS A 165 -15.04 2.41 -6.06
CA LYS A 165 -14.90 3.47 -7.05
C LYS A 165 -14.49 4.77 -6.36
N MET A 166 -13.70 5.59 -7.05
CA MET A 166 -13.40 6.93 -6.57
C MET A 166 -14.67 7.79 -6.60
N ALA A 167 -14.96 8.45 -5.48
CA ALA A 167 -16.06 9.38 -5.39
C ALA A 167 -15.74 10.69 -6.14
N ASP A 168 -16.73 11.28 -6.79
CA ASP A 168 -16.57 12.60 -7.42
C ASP A 168 -16.45 13.68 -6.32
N ARG A 169 -15.24 14.22 -6.17
CA ARG A 169 -14.93 15.24 -5.16
C ARG A 169 -15.80 16.51 -5.27
N ARG A 170 -16.36 16.80 -6.45
CA ARG A 170 -17.22 17.98 -6.67
C ARG A 170 -18.66 17.74 -6.21
N LYS A 171 -19.11 16.48 -6.25
CA LYS A 171 -20.46 16.08 -5.79
C LYS A 171 -20.51 15.81 -4.28
N GLY A 172 -19.36 15.50 -3.68
CA GLY A 172 -19.27 15.12 -2.27
C GLY A 172 -19.84 13.74 -1.98
N LEU A 173 -19.89 13.38 -0.69
CA LEU A 173 -20.44 12.09 -0.25
C LEU A 173 -21.94 12.21 0.04
N GLN A 174 -22.73 11.28 -0.49
CA GLN A 174 -24.12 11.10 -0.07
C GLN A 174 -24.19 10.64 1.39
N LEU A 175 -25.29 10.94 2.08
CA LEU A 175 -25.46 10.71 3.53
C LEU A 175 -25.04 9.30 3.98
N GLU A 176 -25.45 8.26 3.27
CA GLU A 176 -25.12 6.88 3.63
C GLU A 176 -23.62 6.56 3.47
N HIS A 177 -22.98 7.09 2.42
CA HIS A 177 -21.53 6.96 2.26
C HIS A 177 -20.77 7.76 3.31
N LEU A 178 -21.26 8.95 3.65
CA LEU A 178 -20.68 9.79 4.71
C LEU A 178 -20.75 9.10 6.07
N LYS A 179 -21.90 8.52 6.43
CA LYS A 179 -22.04 7.73 7.68
C LYS A 179 -21.03 6.59 7.76
N ARG A 180 -20.84 5.86 6.66
CA ARG A 180 -19.84 4.76 6.59
C ARG A 180 -18.41 5.28 6.74
N ALA A 181 -18.07 6.37 6.04
CA ALA A 181 -16.75 7.00 6.15
C ALA A 181 -16.47 7.51 7.58
N LEU A 182 -17.44 8.20 8.19
CA LEU A 182 -17.31 8.69 9.57
C LEU A 182 -17.18 7.55 10.58
N LYS A 183 -17.93 6.45 10.39
CA LYS A 183 -17.80 5.26 11.26
C LYS A 183 -16.41 4.63 11.14
N ALA A 184 -15.87 4.50 9.93
CA ALA A 184 -14.52 4.00 9.72
C ALA A 184 -13.47 4.92 10.35
N LEU A 185 -13.60 6.25 10.18
CA LEU A 185 -12.72 7.23 10.81
C LEU A 185 -12.78 7.16 12.35
N ALA A 186 -13.97 6.99 12.93
CA ALA A 186 -14.12 6.82 14.37
C ALA A 186 -13.40 5.57 14.87
N GLY A 187 -13.53 4.44 14.17
CA GLY A 187 -12.79 3.22 14.47
C GLY A 187 -11.27 3.41 14.39
N PHE A 188 -10.79 4.04 13.32
CA PHE A 188 -9.37 4.35 13.15
C PHE A 188 -8.81 5.25 14.27
N HIS A 189 -9.55 6.30 14.65
CA HIS A 189 -9.17 7.17 15.77
C HIS A 189 -9.18 6.44 17.11
N ALA A 190 -10.17 5.58 17.37
CA ALA A 190 -10.22 4.78 18.59
C ALA A 190 -8.98 3.89 18.71
N LEU A 191 -8.62 3.16 17.64
CA LEU A 191 -7.40 2.34 17.62
C LEU A 191 -6.13 3.15 17.84
N SER A 192 -6.04 4.33 17.22
CA SER A 192 -4.88 5.21 17.35
C SER A 192 -4.72 5.72 18.79
N LEU A 193 -5.82 6.05 19.46
CA LEU A 193 -5.83 6.45 20.87
C LEU A 193 -5.44 5.29 21.77
N THR A 194 -6.05 4.11 21.58
CA THR A 194 -5.70 2.90 22.34
C THR A 194 -4.22 2.55 22.19
N LEU A 195 -3.67 2.60 20.98
CA LEU A 195 -2.26 2.32 20.73
C LEU A 195 -1.34 3.32 21.46
N ARG A 196 -1.73 4.59 21.52
CA ARG A 196 -0.97 5.62 22.26
C ARG A 196 -0.97 5.34 23.75
N GLU A 197 -2.11 4.99 24.33
CA GLU A 197 -2.27 4.75 25.77
C GLU A 197 -1.56 3.46 26.21
N THR A 198 -1.64 2.39 25.42
CA THR A 198 -0.95 1.13 25.73
C THR A 198 0.57 1.23 25.58
N ARG A 199 1.07 2.11 24.71
CA ARG A 199 2.51 2.39 24.58
C ARG A 199 3.10 3.20 25.75
N GLN A 200 2.28 3.92 26.51
CA GLN A 200 2.75 4.69 27.68
C GLN A 200 2.98 3.82 28.93
N VAL A 201 2.67 2.53 28.86
CA VAL A 201 2.96 1.56 29.91
C VAL A 201 4.15 0.71 29.49
N LYS A 202 5.36 1.29 29.53
CA LYS A 202 6.64 0.60 29.63
C LYS A 202 7.75 1.58 30.00
#